data_AF-A0A7S2MID0-F1
#
_entry.id   AF-A0A7S2MID0-F1
#
_cell.length_a   1.000
_cell.length_b   1.000
_cell.length_c   1.000
_cell.angle_alpha   90.00
_cell.angle_beta   90.00
_cell.angle_gamma   90.00
#
_symmetry.space_group_name_H-M   'P 1'
#
loop_
_entity.id
_entity.type
_entity.pdbx_description
1 polymer ?
#
loop_
_entity_poly.entity_id
_entity_poly.type
_entity_poly.pdbx_seq_one_letter_code
_entity_poly.pdbx_strand_id
1 'polypeptide(L)'
;TATGPGRRAVSFINPLEIDGFSEPGGWGSHADPSVLPLLVFLPGMDGSLATPFMQYAELSTTFELACMRHAGGLKSRVSFDELTAACAEAIAGFTAEGRQVLLVGESFGATLGLAVAHQLQEQYDQPAGVRGLVLVNPATSYHRSALATVGPLCASLSGP
;
A
#
# COMPACT_ATOMS: atom_id res chain seq x y z
N THR A 1 -19.16 -12.33 -21.63
CA THR A 1 -18.00 -11.70 -22.29
C THR A 1 -16.78 -12.03 -21.44
N ALA A 2 -15.83 -12.77 -22.02
CA ALA A 2 -14.74 -13.42 -21.29
C ALA A 2 -13.78 -12.39 -20.66
N THR A 3 -13.53 -12.54 -19.36
CA THR A 3 -12.51 -11.82 -18.60
C THR A 3 -11.12 -12.29 -19.07
N GLY A 4 -10.39 -11.41 -19.76
CA GLY A 4 -8.97 -11.62 -20.04
C GLY A 4 -8.13 -11.71 -18.76
N PRO A 5 -6.82 -12.05 -18.85
CA PRO A 5 -5.96 -12.17 -17.68
C PRO A 5 -6.03 -10.87 -16.89
N GLY A 6 -6.64 -10.93 -15.70
CA GLY A 6 -7.01 -9.76 -14.92
C GLY A 6 -5.78 -8.90 -14.66
N ARG A 7 -5.74 -7.69 -15.22
CA ARG A 7 -4.70 -6.72 -14.87
C ARG A 7 -4.88 -6.43 -13.38
N ARG A 8 -3.96 -6.90 -12.54
CA ARG A 8 -3.94 -6.59 -11.11
C ARG A 8 -3.98 -5.07 -10.94
N ALA A 9 -4.86 -4.57 -10.09
CA ALA A 9 -4.99 -3.13 -9.86
C ALA A 9 -3.77 -2.53 -9.14
N VAL A 10 -3.08 -3.36 -8.35
CA VAL A 10 -1.90 -3.00 -7.57
C VAL A 10 -0.76 -3.98 -7.81
N SER A 11 0.46 -3.48 -7.60
CA SER A 11 1.65 -4.31 -7.40
C SER A 11 2.36 -3.83 -6.13
N PHE A 12 3.12 -4.73 -5.50
CA PHE A 12 3.96 -4.40 -4.36
C PHE A 12 5.41 -4.54 -4.76
N ILE A 13 6.23 -3.56 -4.39
CA ILE A 13 7.66 -3.54 -4.69
C ILE A 13 8.47 -3.24 -3.44
N ASN A 14 9.72 -3.70 -3.42
CA ASN A 14 10.72 -3.19 -2.49
C ASN A 14 11.31 -1.89 -3.08
N PRO A 15 11.10 -0.71 -2.47
CA PRO A 15 11.59 0.56 -3.02
C PRO A 15 13.11 0.63 -3.07
N LEU A 16 13.82 -0.12 -2.20
CA LEU A 16 15.28 -0.17 -2.19
C LEU A 16 15.85 -0.88 -3.43
N GLU A 17 15.14 -1.88 -3.94
CA GLU A 17 15.55 -2.64 -5.14
C GLU A 17 15.29 -1.88 -6.43
N ILE A 18 14.19 -1.11 -6.48
CA ILE A 18 13.73 -0.46 -7.71
C ILE A 18 14.33 0.94 -7.88
N ASP A 19 14.33 1.74 -6.81
CA ASP A 19 14.75 3.14 -6.89
C ASP A 19 16.24 3.32 -6.56
N GLY A 20 16.95 2.22 -6.28
CA GLY A 20 18.40 2.21 -6.16
C GLY A 20 18.92 3.02 -4.98
N PHE A 21 18.12 3.14 -3.91
CA PHE A 21 18.57 3.63 -2.61
C PHE A 21 19.54 2.60 -2.01
N SER A 22 20.71 2.48 -2.62
CA SER A 22 21.85 1.82 -2.01
C SER A 22 22.23 2.62 -0.77
N GLU A 23 22.32 1.93 0.36
CA GLU A 23 22.55 2.58 1.64
C GLU A 23 23.81 3.44 1.60
N PRO A 24 23.75 4.71 2.04
CA PRO A 24 24.94 5.41 2.47
C PRO A 24 25.40 4.79 3.80
N GLY A 25 26.21 3.72 3.74
CA GLY A 25 27.03 3.29 4.88
C GLY A 25 26.84 1.89 5.46
N GLY A 26 26.03 0.99 4.88
CA GLY A 26 26.02 -0.43 5.26
C GLY A 26 25.60 -0.70 6.71
N TRP A 27 24.57 -0.01 7.19
CA TRP A 27 24.04 -0.19 8.54
C TRP A 27 22.91 -1.21 8.52
N GLY A 28 23.26 -2.48 8.55
CA GLY A 28 22.27 -3.54 8.73
C GLY A 28 22.82 -4.91 8.43
N SER A 29 23.04 -5.71 9.46
CA SER A 29 23.06 -7.16 9.29
C SER A 29 21.68 -7.57 8.79
N HIS A 30 21.53 -7.76 7.48
CA HIS A 30 20.27 -8.25 6.92
C HIS A 30 20.07 -9.68 7.45
N ALA A 31 19.18 -9.82 8.43
CA ALA A 31 18.50 -11.10 8.60
C ALA A 31 17.88 -11.47 7.24
N ASP A 32 17.80 -12.76 6.94
CA ASP A 32 17.14 -13.23 5.71
C ASP A 32 15.77 -12.51 5.59
N PRO A 33 15.54 -11.69 4.56
CA PRO A 33 14.30 -10.90 4.45
C PRO A 33 13.05 -11.77 4.55
N SER A 34 13.15 -13.04 4.13
CA SER A 34 12.06 -14.01 4.22
C SER A 34 11.64 -14.35 5.66
N VAL A 35 12.49 -14.09 6.66
CA VAL A 35 12.17 -14.28 8.08
C VAL A 35 11.71 -13.00 8.78
N LEU A 36 11.86 -11.83 8.15
CA LEU A 36 11.41 -10.56 8.70
C LEU A 36 9.89 -10.40 8.56
N PRO A 37 9.21 -9.71 9.50
CA PRO A 37 7.85 -9.25 9.29
C PRO A 37 7.77 -8.33 8.07
N LEU A 38 6.64 -8.37 7.37
CA LEU A 38 6.40 -7.56 6.18
C LEU A 38 5.77 -6.23 6.57
N LEU A 39 6.38 -5.12 6.18
CA LEU A 39 5.77 -3.79 6.23
C LEU A 39 5.13 -3.51 4.88
N VAL A 40 3.81 -3.45 4.86
CA VAL A 40 3.04 -3.09 3.67
C VAL A 40 2.73 -1.60 3.72
N PHE A 41 3.31 -0.84 2.79
CA PHE A 41 3.12 0.61 2.71
C PHE A 41 2.09 0.98 1.64
N LEU A 42 1.08 1.74 2.03
CA LEU A 42 0.03 2.28 1.18
C LEU A 42 0.24 3.81 1.02
N PRO A 43 0.66 4.29 -0.16
CA PRO A 43 0.96 5.69 -0.39
C PRO A 43 -0.30 6.57 -0.45
N GLY A 44 -0.09 7.88 -0.37
CA GLY A 44 -1.09 8.89 -0.66
C GLY A 44 -1.60 8.87 -2.12
N MET A 45 -2.43 9.85 -2.45
CA MET A 45 -3.15 9.91 -3.74
C MET A 45 -2.24 10.15 -4.95
N ASP A 46 -1.03 10.68 -4.73
CA ASP A 46 -0.02 10.81 -5.77
C ASP A 46 0.58 9.46 -6.19
N GLY A 47 0.37 8.41 -5.38
CA GLY A 47 0.89 7.06 -5.58
C GLY A 47 2.41 6.98 -5.53
N SER A 48 3.07 8.04 -5.03
CA SER A 48 4.53 8.08 -4.97
C SER A 48 5.02 7.35 -3.73
N LEU A 49 6.20 6.74 -3.85
CA LEU A 49 6.91 6.15 -2.71
C LEU A 49 7.95 7.13 -2.14
N ALA A 50 7.84 8.41 -2.50
CA ALA A 50 8.82 9.41 -2.13
C ALA A 50 8.67 9.89 -0.68
N THR A 51 7.47 9.80 -0.09
CA THR A 51 7.21 10.33 1.26
C THR A 51 8.05 9.65 2.35
N PRO A 52 8.18 8.30 2.40
CA PRO A 52 9.03 7.62 3.37
C PRO A 52 10.48 7.35 2.89
N PHE A 53 10.98 8.06 1.87
CA PHE A 53 12.26 7.70 1.22
C PHE A 53 13.45 7.67 2.19
N MET A 54 13.51 8.60 3.16
CA MET A 54 14.58 8.64 4.16
C MET A 54 14.43 7.56 5.24
N GLN A 55 13.24 6.98 5.37
CA GLN A 55 12.89 6.03 6.41
C GLN A 55 13.09 4.57 5.94
N TYR A 56 13.06 4.33 4.63
CA TYR A 56 13.14 2.96 4.09
C TYR A 56 14.39 2.21 4.51
N ALA A 57 15.56 2.86 4.53
CA ALA A 57 16.80 2.21 4.95
C ALA A 57 16.70 1.65 6.38
N GLU A 58 16.34 2.49 7.34
CA GLU A 58 16.19 2.07 8.74
C GLU A 58 15.07 1.04 8.92
N LEU A 59 13.93 1.23 8.27
CA LEU A 59 12.81 0.27 8.34
C LEU A 59 13.21 -1.10 7.78
N SER A 60 14.07 -1.15 6.76
CA SER A 60 14.51 -2.39 6.13
C SER A 60 15.42 -3.26 7.02
N THR A 61 15.98 -2.68 8.08
CA THR A 61 16.73 -3.43 9.10
C THR A 61 15.81 -4.30 9.97
N THR A 62 14.51 -3.98 10.03
CA THR A 62 13.52 -4.62 10.90
C THR A 62 12.41 -5.31 10.11
N PHE A 63 12.10 -4.83 8.90
CA PHE A 63 11.01 -5.31 8.06
C PHE A 63 11.46 -5.61 6.65
N GLU A 64 10.85 -6.62 6.02
CA GLU A 64 10.80 -6.66 4.56
C GLU A 64 9.80 -5.59 4.08
N LEU A 65 10.13 -4.83 3.02
CA LEU A 65 9.30 -3.74 2.53
C LEU A 65 8.47 -4.17 1.32
N ALA A 66 7.14 -4.04 1.41
CA ALA A 66 6.21 -4.22 0.31
C ALA A 66 5.39 -2.94 0.09
N CYS A 67 5.84 -2.07 -0.80
CA CYS A 67 5.22 -0.78 -1.06
C CYS A 67 4.28 -0.86 -2.27
N MET A 68 3.03 -0.43 -2.09
CA MET A 68 2.00 -0.45 -3.12
C MET A 68 2.31 0.56 -4.23
N ARG A 69 2.22 0.10 -5.49
CA ARG A 69 2.11 0.94 -6.68
C ARG A 69 0.82 0.62 -7.42
N HIS A 70 0.22 1.63 -8.03
CA HIS A 70 -0.86 1.41 -8.98
C HIS A 70 -0.29 0.79 -10.26
N ALA A 71 -0.80 -0.37 -10.67
CA ALA A 71 -0.30 -1.06 -11.86
C ALA A 71 -0.52 -0.28 -13.17
N GLY A 72 -1.53 0.60 -13.20
CA GLY A 72 -1.79 1.52 -14.31
C GLY A 72 -1.01 2.84 -14.25
N GLY A 73 -0.19 3.05 -13.22
CA GLY A 73 0.46 4.33 -12.93
C GLY A 73 -0.56 5.47 -12.85
N LEU A 74 -0.17 6.68 -13.29
CA LEU A 74 -1.02 7.87 -13.30
C LEU A 74 -2.25 7.76 -14.23
N LYS A 75 -2.26 6.78 -15.14
CA LYS A 75 -3.41 6.52 -16.04
C LYS A 75 -4.44 5.60 -15.42
N SER A 76 -4.16 5.05 -14.24
CA SER A 76 -5.12 4.23 -13.51
C SER A 76 -6.43 5.00 -13.28
N ARG A 77 -7.55 4.29 -13.42
CA ARG A 77 -8.90 4.76 -13.08
C ARG A 77 -9.61 3.77 -12.15
N VAL A 78 -8.82 2.95 -11.46
CA VAL A 78 -9.28 1.99 -10.45
C VAL A 78 -10.03 2.76 -9.36
N SER A 79 -11.22 2.30 -9.04
CA SER A 79 -12.05 2.84 -7.96
C SER A 79 -11.48 2.51 -6.58
N PHE A 80 -11.95 3.20 -5.54
CA PHE A 80 -11.53 2.92 -4.17
C PHE A 80 -11.84 1.48 -3.74
N ASP A 81 -13.01 0.95 -4.12
CA ASP A 81 -13.43 -0.41 -3.77
C ASP A 81 -12.58 -1.45 -4.49
N GLU A 82 -12.29 -1.26 -5.78
CA GLU A 82 -11.39 -2.13 -6.53
C GLU A 82 -9.96 -2.11 -5.96
N LEU A 83 -9.49 -0.95 -5.50
CA LEU A 83 -8.19 -0.82 -4.85
C LEU A 83 -8.17 -1.53 -3.51
N THR A 84 -9.22 -1.35 -2.70
CA THR A 84 -9.38 -2.02 -1.40
C THR A 84 -9.38 -3.53 -1.58
N ALA A 85 -10.15 -4.05 -2.53
CA ALA A 85 -10.23 -5.47 -2.81
C ALA A 85 -8.88 -6.05 -3.29
N ALA A 86 -8.19 -5.36 -4.19
CA ALA A 86 -6.90 -5.82 -4.70
C ALA A 86 -5.80 -5.80 -3.62
N CYS A 87 -5.79 -4.80 -2.75
CA CYS A 87 -4.89 -4.77 -1.60
C CYS A 87 -5.21 -5.87 -0.60
N ALA A 88 -6.48 -6.06 -0.24
CA ALA A 88 -6.90 -7.12 0.68
C ALA A 88 -6.54 -8.51 0.15
N GLU A 89 -6.77 -8.79 -1.14
CA GLU A 89 -6.38 -10.06 -1.78
C GLU A 89 -4.86 -10.28 -1.70
N ALA A 90 -4.05 -9.27 -2.01
CA ALA A 90 -2.59 -9.39 -1.96
C ALA A 90 -2.08 -9.62 -0.53
N ILE A 91 -2.59 -8.87 0.44
CA ILE A 91 -2.23 -9.00 1.85
C ILE A 91 -2.65 -10.37 2.38
N ALA A 92 -3.86 -10.82 2.06
CA ALA A 92 -4.31 -12.16 2.39
C ALA A 92 -3.35 -13.23 1.83
N GLY A 93 -2.89 -13.07 0.59
CA GLY A 93 -1.86 -13.91 -0.02
C GLY A 93 -0.57 -13.99 0.82
N PHE A 94 0.01 -12.84 1.19
CA PHE A 94 1.20 -12.81 2.04
C PHE A 94 0.98 -13.53 3.38
N THR A 95 -0.20 -13.37 3.96
CA THR A 95 -0.50 -13.90 5.28
C THR A 95 -0.80 -15.40 5.24
N ALA A 96 -1.35 -15.90 4.13
CA ALA A 96 -1.52 -17.33 3.85
C ALA A 96 -0.16 -18.04 3.69
N GLU A 97 0.87 -17.31 3.24
CA GLU A 97 2.27 -17.76 3.24
C GLU A 97 2.92 -17.70 4.65
N GLY A 98 2.16 -17.35 5.69
CA GLY A 98 2.62 -17.29 7.08
C GLY A 98 3.29 -15.97 7.46
N ARG A 99 3.31 -14.97 6.58
CA ARG A 99 3.94 -13.68 6.85
C ARG A 99 3.17 -12.89 7.93
N GLN A 100 3.92 -12.23 8.80
CA GLN A 100 3.40 -11.27 9.77
C GLN A 100 3.37 -9.90 9.11
N VAL A 101 2.22 -9.23 9.05
CA VAL A 101 2.06 -7.99 8.28
C VAL A 101 1.79 -6.80 9.18
N LEU A 102 2.54 -5.72 9.00
CA LEU A 102 2.24 -4.39 9.53
C LEU A 102 1.76 -3.50 8.38
N LEU A 103 0.52 -3.03 8.45
CA LEU A 103 -0.02 -2.09 7.47
C LEU A 103 0.36 -0.67 7.86
N VAL A 104 0.92 0.08 6.92
CA VAL A 104 1.25 1.50 7.10
C VAL A 104 0.59 2.26 5.96
N GLY A 105 -0.27 3.22 6.28
CA GLY A 105 -0.91 4.05 5.27
C GLY A 105 -0.68 5.54 5.52
N GLU A 106 -0.42 6.28 4.44
CA GLU A 106 -0.20 7.72 4.47
C GLU A 106 -1.33 8.47 3.75
N SER A 107 -1.89 9.51 4.37
CA SER A 107 -2.93 10.35 3.78
C SER A 107 -4.12 9.53 3.25
N PHE A 108 -4.31 9.47 1.93
CA PHE A 108 -5.29 8.59 1.25
C PHE A 108 -5.04 7.11 1.55
N GLY A 109 -3.78 6.67 1.50
CA GLY A 109 -3.37 5.30 1.79
C GLY A 109 -3.69 4.87 3.23
N ALA A 110 -3.78 5.81 4.17
CA ALA A 110 -4.23 5.52 5.53
C ALA A 110 -5.72 5.18 5.60
N THR A 111 -6.56 5.91 4.85
CA THR A 111 -7.99 5.61 4.71
C THR A 111 -8.18 4.29 3.94
N LEU A 112 -7.37 4.03 2.91
CA LEU A 112 -7.34 2.74 2.22
C LEU A 112 -6.95 1.61 3.19
N GLY A 113 -5.94 1.82 4.03
CA GLY A 113 -5.50 0.84 5.03
C GLY A 113 -6.59 0.46 6.03
N LEU A 114 -7.41 1.43 6.44
CA LEU A 114 -8.60 1.16 7.26
C LEU A 114 -9.63 0.29 6.53
N ALA A 115 -9.94 0.62 5.26
CA ALA A 115 -10.88 -0.14 4.46
C ALA A 115 -10.38 -1.57 4.19
N VAL A 116 -9.09 -1.73 3.90
CA VAL A 116 -8.43 -3.02 3.71
C VAL A 116 -8.47 -3.85 4.98
N ALA A 117 -8.12 -3.26 6.13
CA ALA A 117 -8.17 -3.95 7.41
C ALA A 117 -9.60 -4.41 7.76
N HIS A 118 -10.60 -3.55 7.50
CA HIS A 118 -12.00 -3.91 7.68
C HIS A 118 -12.43 -5.06 6.76
N GLN A 119 -12.07 -5.00 5.47
CA GLN A 119 -12.41 -6.06 4.52
C GLN A 119 -11.74 -7.40 4.88
N LEU A 120 -10.48 -7.38 5.32
CA LEU A 120 -9.80 -8.59 5.80
C LEU A 120 -10.51 -9.15 7.04
N GLN A 121 -10.97 -8.31 7.95
CA GLN A 121 -11.71 -8.77 9.13
C GLN A 121 -13.07 -9.38 8.78
N GLU A 122 -13.78 -8.85 7.78
CA GLU A 122 -15.05 -9.43 7.31
C GLU A 122 -14.85 -10.73 6.55
N GLN A 123 -13.73 -10.88 5.83
CA GLN A 123 -13.44 -12.05 5.00
C GLN A 123 -12.79 -13.21 5.79
N TYR A 124 -12.15 -12.93 6.92
CA TYR A 124 -11.39 -13.92 7.69
C TYR A 124 -11.77 -13.88 9.18
N ASP A 125 -12.12 -15.04 9.76
CA ASP A 125 -12.53 -15.18 11.18
C ASP A 125 -11.45 -14.75 12.20
N GLN A 126 -10.19 -14.65 11.77
CA GLN A 126 -9.07 -14.15 12.56
C GLN A 126 -8.25 -13.16 11.73
N PRO A 127 -7.54 -12.19 12.37
CA PRO A 127 -6.65 -11.30 11.65
C PRO A 127 -5.58 -12.15 10.96
N ALA A 128 -5.73 -12.29 9.65
CA ALA A 128 -4.90 -13.11 8.79
C ALA A 128 -3.48 -12.56 8.81
N GLY A 129 -2.67 -12.87 9.82
CA GLY A 129 -1.29 -12.37 9.95
C GLY A 129 -1.10 -10.85 10.14
N VAL A 130 -2.13 -10.01 9.97
CA VAL A 130 -2.05 -8.56 10.17
C VAL A 130 -1.95 -8.23 11.67
N ARG A 131 -0.85 -7.61 12.07
CA ARG A 131 -0.53 -7.33 13.48
C ARG A 131 -0.84 -5.92 13.92
N GLY A 132 -1.03 -5.00 12.99
CA GLY A 132 -1.35 -3.63 13.31
C GLY A 132 -1.54 -2.77 12.07
N LEU A 133 -2.03 -1.56 12.33
CA LEU A 133 -2.26 -0.53 11.34
C LEU A 133 -1.68 0.79 11.86
N VAL A 134 -0.77 1.38 11.11
CA VAL A 134 -0.17 2.68 11.37
C VAL A 134 -0.78 3.69 10.40
N LEU A 135 -1.37 4.75 10.96
CA LEU A 135 -2.07 5.78 10.19
C LEU A 135 -1.27 7.09 10.23
N VAL A 136 -0.62 7.42 9.12
CA VAL A 136 0.15 8.65 8.98
C VAL A 136 -0.73 9.72 8.34
N ASN A 137 -1.08 10.75 9.12
CA ASN A 137 -1.90 11.88 8.67
C ASN A 137 -3.16 11.45 7.87
N PRO A 138 -4.06 10.63 8.45
CA PRO A 138 -5.08 9.93 7.68
C PRO A 138 -6.16 10.88 7.12
N ALA A 139 -6.51 10.71 5.84
CA ALA A 139 -7.52 11.51 5.14
C ALA A 139 -8.98 11.12 5.51
N THR A 140 -9.27 10.95 6.80
CA THR A 140 -10.55 10.42 7.34
C THR A 140 -11.73 11.38 7.21
N SER A 141 -11.47 12.67 6.99
CA SER A 141 -12.50 13.70 6.85
C SER A 141 -12.66 14.22 5.42
N TYR A 142 -12.25 13.43 4.42
CA TYR A 142 -12.31 13.80 3.00
C TYR A 142 -13.67 14.40 2.60
N HIS A 143 -14.78 13.79 3.01
CA HIS A 143 -16.14 14.24 2.72
C HIS A 143 -16.48 15.67 3.22
N ARG A 144 -15.71 16.22 4.16
CA ARG A 144 -15.85 17.60 4.66
C ARG A 144 -14.88 18.59 4.00
N SER A 145 -14.04 18.13 3.08
CA SER A 145 -13.02 18.96 2.43
C SER A 145 -13.54 19.61 1.15
N ALA A 146 -12.94 20.74 0.77
CA ALA A 146 -13.17 21.34 -0.55
C ALA A 146 -12.83 20.34 -1.68
N LEU A 147 -11.85 19.46 -1.44
CA LEU A 147 -11.43 18.44 -2.40
C LEU A 147 -12.52 17.40 -2.68
N ALA A 148 -13.42 17.09 -1.73
CA ALA A 148 -14.56 16.22 -2.02
C ALA A 148 -15.59 16.88 -2.95
N THR A 149 -15.63 18.22 -2.99
CA THR A 149 -16.51 18.96 -3.90
C THR A 149 -15.93 19.02 -5.32
N VAL A 150 -14.63 19.32 -5.45
CA VAL A 150 -14.00 19.51 -6.77
C VAL A 150 -13.35 18.25 -7.34
N GLY A 151 -13.03 17.27 -6.49
CA GLY A 151 -12.33 16.03 -6.86
C GLY A 151 -13.00 15.24 -7.99
N PRO A 152 -14.33 15.00 -7.95
CA PRO A 152 -15.03 14.31 -9.04
C PRO A 152 -14.89 15.02 -10.39
N LEU A 153 -14.92 16.35 -10.40
CA LEU A 153 -14.69 17.13 -11.62
C LEU A 153 -13.26 16.92 -12.11
N CYS A 154 -12.26 17.08 -11.24
CA CYS A 154 -10.86 16.86 -11.59
C CYS A 154 -10.60 15.44 -12.14
N ALA A 155 -11.22 14.41 -11.57
CA ALA A 155 -11.07 13.02 -12.02
C ALA A 155 -11.75 12.74 -13.37
N SER A 156 -12.76 13.53 -13.73
CA SER A 156 -13.47 13.45 -15.02
C SER A 156 -12.74 14.13 -16.18
N LEU A 157 -11.77 15.01 -15.89
CA LEU A 157 -10.97 15.64 -16.90
C LEU A 157 -10.00 14.62 -17.53
N SER A 158 -9.85 14.68 -18.84
CA SER A 158 -8.72 14.05 -19.51
C SER A 158 -7.44 14.63 -18.91
N GLY A 159 -6.55 13.77 -18.39
CA GLY A 159 -5.23 14.20 -17.96
C GLY A 159 -4.44 14.82 -19.11
N PRO A 160 -3.26 15.42 -18.84
CA PRO A 160 -2.36 15.81 -19.92
C PRO A 160 -2.02 14.65 -20.86
#